data_AF-A0A7K4HHH9-F1
#
_entry.id   AF-A0A7K4HHH9-F1
#
_cell.length_a   1.000
_cell.length_b   1.000
_cell.length_c   1.000
_cell.angle_alpha   90.00
_cell.angle_beta   90.00
_cell.angle_gamma   90.00
#
_symmetry.space_group_name_H-M   'P 1'
#
loop_
_entity.id
_entity.type
_entity.pdbx_description
1 polymer ?
#
loop_
_entity_poly.entity_id
_entity_poly.type
_entity_poly.pdbx_seq_one_letter_code
_entity_poly.pdbx_strand_id
1 'polypeptide(L)'
;MGKTFGILALIFGILGFFAWIIFLFIPFNLPYSGFYIPGAAIVFGIIGIIVDDSKGMAIAGLVLGCIAIVFVWFVIPILILMFFFALIP
;
A
#
# COMPACT_ATOMS: atom_id res chain seq x y z
N MET A 1 -16.39 -16.73 5.69
CA MET A 1 -15.61 -16.45 4.45
C MET A 1 -14.77 -15.18 4.60
N GLY A 2 -15.10 -14.26 5.50
CA GLY A 2 -14.32 -13.06 5.73
C GLY A 2 -12.97 -13.28 6.45
N LYS A 3 -12.73 -14.41 7.13
CA LYS A 3 -11.37 -14.83 7.52
C LYS A 3 -10.43 -14.91 6.33
N THR A 4 -10.91 -15.45 5.21
CA THR A 4 -10.15 -15.53 3.96
C THR A 4 -9.89 -14.13 3.39
N PHE A 5 -10.90 -13.26 3.40
CA PHE A 5 -10.73 -11.86 2.97
C PHE A 5 -9.78 -11.06 3.86
N GLY A 6 -9.80 -11.28 5.18
CA GLY A 6 -8.85 -10.65 6.11
C GLY A 6 -7.41 -11.12 5.90
N ILE A 7 -7.19 -12.42 5.63
CA ILE A 7 -5.87 -12.95 5.28
C ILE A 7 -5.39 -12.39 3.94
N LEU A 8 -6.26 -12.33 2.92
CA LEU A 8 -5.93 -11.72 1.64
C LEU A 8 -5.58 -10.24 1.80
N ALA A 9 -6.37 -9.47 2.57
CA ALA A 9 -6.09 -8.08 2.87
C ALA A 9 -4.71 -7.89 3.50
N LEU A 10 -4.35 -8.75 4.47
CA LEU A 10 -3.04 -8.72 5.11
C LEU A 10 -1.91 -9.03 4.11
N ILE A 11 -2.06 -10.08 3.30
CA ILE A 11 -1.05 -10.49 2.30
C ILE A 11 -0.86 -9.37 1.27
N PHE A 12 -1.94 -8.84 0.71
CA PHE A 12 -1.85 -7.73 -0.24
C PHE A 12 -1.30 -6.45 0.41
N GLY A 13 -1.61 -6.19 1.69
CA GLY A 13 -1.07 -5.05 2.44
C GLY A 13 0.44 -5.15 2.63
N ILE A 14 0.92 -6.33 3.03
CA ILE A 14 2.35 -6.63 3.17
C ILE A 14 3.05 -6.54 1.80
N LEU A 15 2.51 -7.21 0.78
CA LEU A 15 3.08 -7.18 -0.57
C LEU A 15 3.11 -5.75 -1.13
N GLY A 16 2.07 -4.95 -0.91
CA GLY A 16 2.05 -3.54 -1.31
C GLY A 16 3.09 -2.71 -0.56
N PHE A 17 3.25 -2.99 0.74
CA PHE A 17 4.27 -2.36 1.57
C PHE A 17 5.70 -2.82 1.26
N PHE A 18 5.94 -3.93 0.55
CA PHE A 18 7.29 -4.28 0.10
C PHE A 18 7.52 -3.98 -1.38
N ALA A 19 6.45 -3.92 -2.19
CA ALA A 19 6.53 -3.63 -3.61
C ALA A 19 7.14 -2.25 -3.88
N TRP A 20 6.92 -1.26 -3.02
CA TRP A 20 7.49 0.09 -3.22
C TRP A 20 9.02 0.13 -3.12
N ILE A 21 9.63 -0.76 -2.33
CA ILE A 21 11.09 -0.89 -2.27
C ILE A 21 11.62 -1.25 -3.66
N ILE A 22 10.96 -2.19 -4.34
CA ILE A 22 11.31 -2.60 -5.70
C ILE A 22 11.06 -1.46 -6.70
N PHE A 23 9.95 -0.72 -6.56
CA PHE A 23 9.65 0.44 -7.42
C PHE A 23 10.66 1.60 -7.25
N LEU A 24 11.26 1.77 -6.07
CA LEU A 24 12.30 2.76 -5.83
C LEU A 24 13.56 2.52 -6.68
N PHE A 25 13.87 1.25 -6.97
CA PHE A 25 15.01 0.85 -7.80
C PHE A 25 14.68 0.71 -9.29
N ILE A 26 13.40 0.76 -9.67
CA ILE A 26 12.94 0.65 -11.06
C ILE A 26 12.18 1.94 -11.43
N PRO A 27 12.90 3.03 -11.75
CA PRO A 27 12.32 4.37 -11.86
C PRO A 27 11.37 4.59 -13.05
N PHE A 28 11.13 3.59 -13.91
CA PHE A 28 10.49 3.84 -15.21
C PHE A 28 9.41 2.85 -15.68
N ASN A 29 9.03 1.84 -14.90
CA ASN A 29 8.01 0.89 -15.37
C ASN A 29 6.78 0.84 -14.47
N LEU A 30 5.73 1.47 -15.01
CA LEU A 30 4.31 1.39 -14.65
C LEU A 30 3.83 2.44 -13.62
N PRO A 31 3.45 3.65 -14.08
CA PRO A 31 2.94 4.73 -13.22
C PRO A 31 1.66 4.37 -12.44
N TYR A 32 1.00 3.24 -12.74
CA TYR A 32 -0.22 2.82 -12.06
C TYR A 32 -0.18 1.42 -11.46
N SER A 33 0.84 0.59 -11.75
CA SER A 33 0.86 -0.79 -11.23
C SER A 33 1.06 -0.85 -9.72
N GLY A 34 1.72 0.16 -9.16
CA GLY A 34 1.88 0.34 -7.72
C GLY A 34 0.57 0.55 -6.96
N PHE A 35 -0.55 0.83 -7.63
CA PHE A 35 -1.87 0.97 -6.97
C PHE A 35 -2.64 -0.34 -6.84
N TYR A 36 -2.44 -1.31 -7.73
CA TYR A 36 -3.32 -2.49 -7.77
C TYR A 36 -3.20 -3.34 -6.51
N ILE A 37 -1.98 -3.51 -6.00
CA ILE A 37 -1.70 -4.33 -4.83
C ILE A 37 -2.21 -3.67 -3.53
N PRO A 38 -1.81 -2.44 -3.18
CA PRO A 38 -2.35 -1.78 -1.98
C PRO A 38 -3.83 -1.42 -2.12
N GLY A 39 -4.32 -1.14 -3.33
CA GLY A 39 -5.75 -0.97 -3.60
C GLY A 39 -6.55 -2.25 -3.32
N ALA A 40 -6.06 -3.41 -3.78
CA ALA A 40 -6.65 -4.70 -3.46
C ALA A 40 -6.62 -4.98 -1.95
N ALA A 41 -5.54 -4.62 -1.25
CA ALA A 41 -5.45 -4.73 0.21
C ALA A 41 -6.55 -3.95 0.94
N ILE A 42 -6.84 -2.71 0.48
CA ILE A 42 -7.90 -1.88 1.05
C ILE A 42 -9.27 -2.49 0.75
N VAL A 43 -9.54 -2.89 -0.50
CA VAL A 43 -10.84 -3.47 -0.88
C VAL A 43 -11.11 -4.76 -0.11
N PHE A 44 -10.14 -5.69 -0.06
CA PHE A 44 -10.28 -6.92 0.72
C PHE A 44 -10.31 -6.64 2.23
N GLY A 45 -9.64 -5.60 2.71
CA GLY A 45 -9.70 -5.15 4.10
C GLY A 45 -11.10 -4.67 4.49
N ILE A 46 -11.74 -3.82 3.68
CA ILE A 46 -13.12 -3.36 3.90
C ILE A 46 -14.08 -4.54 3.87
N ILE A 47 -14.00 -5.41 2.86
CA ILE A 47 -14.86 -6.60 2.74
C ILE A 47 -14.65 -7.53 3.95
N GLY A 48 -13.41 -7.75 4.36
CA GLY A 48 -13.06 -8.58 5.52
C GLY A 48 -13.58 -8.04 6.85
N ILE A 49 -13.67 -6.71 7.01
CA ILE A 49 -14.26 -6.06 8.19
C ILE A 49 -15.79 -6.21 8.23
N ILE A 50 -16.45 -6.12 7.07
CA ILE A 50 -17.91 -6.21 6.96
C ILE A 50 -18.42 -7.64 7.13
N VAL A 51 -17.67 -8.63 6.62
CA VAL A 51 -18.14 -10.01 6.44
C VAL A 51 -17.77 -10.98 7.58
N ASP A 52 -16.81 -10.66 8.46
CA ASP A 52 -16.40 -11.57 9.56
C ASP A 52 -16.06 -10.88 10.89
N ASP A 53 -16.00 -11.69 11.95
CA ASP A 53 -15.54 -11.29 13.28
C ASP A 53 -14.01 -11.17 13.39
N SER A 54 -13.24 -11.71 12.42
CA SER A 54 -11.77 -11.60 12.39
C SER A 54 -11.30 -10.22 11.93
N LYS A 55 -11.84 -9.18 12.55
CA LYS A 55 -11.62 -7.77 12.19
C LYS A 55 -10.14 -7.39 12.26
N GLY A 56 -9.38 -7.98 13.18
CA GLY A 56 -7.97 -7.65 13.38
C GLY A 56 -7.10 -7.79 12.13
N MET A 57 -7.19 -8.90 11.41
CA MET A 57 -6.38 -9.12 10.19
C MET A 57 -6.81 -8.22 9.03
N ALA A 58 -8.13 -8.03 8.88
CA ALA A 58 -8.68 -7.18 7.83
C ALA A 58 -8.33 -5.70 8.05
N ILE A 59 -8.39 -5.23 9.30
CA ILE A 59 -7.95 -3.88 9.69
C ILE A 59 -6.45 -3.72 9.47
N ALA A 60 -5.63 -4.71 9.86
CA ALA A 60 -4.19 -4.64 9.65
C ALA A 60 -3.82 -4.54 8.16
N GLY A 61 -4.46 -5.35 7.30
CA GLY A 61 -4.29 -5.27 5.85
C GLY A 61 -4.74 -3.94 5.25
N LEU A 62 -5.87 -3.40 5.71
CA LEU A 62 -6.38 -2.10 5.30
C LEU A 62 -5.44 -0.96 5.69
N VAL A 63 -4.96 -0.95 6.94
CA VAL A 63 -4.01 0.05 7.44
C VAL A 63 -2.70 -0.01 6.68
N LEU A 64 -2.16 -1.21 6.44
CA LEU A 64 -0.96 -1.40 5.62
C LEU A 64 -1.16 -0.90 4.18
N GLY A 65 -2.30 -1.20 3.56
CA GLY A 65 -2.65 -0.70 2.24
C GLY A 65 -2.73 0.83 2.19
N CYS A 66 -3.37 1.46 3.18
CA CYS A 66 -3.45 2.92 3.29
C CYS A 66 -2.08 3.56 3.51
N ILE A 67 -1.26 3.02 4.42
CA ILE A 67 0.10 3.51 4.68
C ILE A 67 0.94 3.40 3.41
N ALA A 68 0.87 2.28 2.70
CA ALA A 68 1.60 2.08 1.46
C ALA A 68 1.21 3.14 0.41
N ILE A 69 -0.08 3.44 0.21
CA ILE A 69 -0.49 4.49 -0.73
C ILE A 69 0.03 5.86 -0.29
N VAL A 70 -0.19 6.23 0.97
CA VAL A 70 0.18 7.57 1.47
C VAL A 70 1.69 7.80 1.39
N PHE A 71 2.50 6.83 1.86
CA PHE A 71 3.95 6.98 1.85
C PHE A 71 4.54 6.97 0.45
N VAL A 72 4.07 6.06 -0.41
CA VAL A 72 4.68 5.84 -1.73
C VAL A 72 4.30 6.95 -2.71
N TRP A 73 3.08 7.47 -2.63
CA TRP A 73 2.59 8.47 -3.59
C TRP A 73 2.74 9.93 -3.15
N PHE A 74 2.76 10.20 -1.84
CA PHE A 74 2.82 11.57 -1.36
C PHE A 74 4.13 11.84 -0.63
N VAL A 75 4.43 11.08 0.43
CA VAL A 75 5.56 11.40 1.32
C VAL A 75 6.89 11.29 0.57
N ILE A 76 7.16 10.16 -0.09
CA ILE A 76 8.45 9.93 -0.74
C ILE A 76 8.66 10.87 -1.95
N PRO A 77 7.71 11.04 -2.88
CA PRO A 77 7.89 11.96 -4.00
C PRO A 77 8.12 13.41 -3.55
N ILE A 78 7.41 13.86 -2.52
CA ILE A 78 7.62 15.20 -1.94
C ILE A 78 9.01 15.32 -1.33
N LEU A 79 9.46 14.33 -0.55
CA LEU A 79 10.81 14.34 0.04
C LEU A 79 11.90 14.36 -1.03
N ILE A 80 11.74 13.58 -2.10
CA ILE A 80 12.66 13.57 -3.25
C ILE A 80 12.66 14.95 -3.94
N LEU A 81 11.49 15.53 -4.18
CA LEU A 81 11.36 16.85 -4.78
C LEU A 81 12.03 17.93 -3.92
N MET A 82 11.79 17.94 -2.61
CA MET A 82 12.41 18.88 -1.68
C MET A 82 13.93 18.72 -1.65
N PHE A 83 14.43 17.47 -1.71
CA PHE A 83 15.86 17.19 -1.80
C PHE A 83 16.48 17.76 -3.08
N PHE A 84 15.84 17.61 -4.23
CA PHE A 84 16.30 18.22 -5.48
C PHE A 84 16.27 19.75 -5.42
N PHE A 85 15.24 20.37 -4.87
CA PHE A 85 15.20 21.83 -4.70
C PHE A 85 16.27 22.34 -3.75
N ALA A 86 16.60 21.60 -2.70
CA ALA A 86 17.68 21.96 -1.77
C ALA A 86 19.08 21.85 -2.40
N LEU A 87 19.23 21.09 -3.49
CA LEU A 87 20.49 20.92 -4.22
C LEU A 87 20.71 21.94 -5.35
N ILE A 88 19.68 22.70 -5.72
CA ILE A 88 19.79 23.78 -6.70
C ILE A 88 20.19 25.05 -5.94
N PRO A 89 21.40 25.61 -6.15
CA PRO A 89 21.89 26.78 -5.44
C PRO A 89 21.15 28.08 -5.79
#